data_AF-A0A6L3AF25-F1
#
_entry.id   AF-A0A6L3AF25-F1
#
_cell.length_a   1.000
_cell.length_b   1.000
_cell.length_c   1.000
_cell.angle_alpha   90.00
_cell.angle_beta   90.00
_cell.angle_gamma   90.00
#
_symmetry.space_group_name_H-M   'P 1'
#
loop_
_entity.id
_entity.type
_entity.pdbx_description
1 polymer ?
#
loop_
_entity_poly.entity_id
_entity_poly.type
_entity_poly.pdbx_seq_one_letter_code
_entity_poly.pdbx_strand_id
1 'polypeptide(L)'
;MPLPDPQLDDRRFQDLVNEAKGLIPRYCPEWTDHNLSDPGVTLIELFAWMTDLLLYRLNRVPAKNYLRFLDLLGIRLKDAVPGRAPVTFALSAPQPGPVTIPRGTEVATVRTGDRPAISFATETDLVIWPPTLRQCLASSDDTAFADLTDRLNDETVYFDAFQPQPLPGDALYFGFPENISAHTLSLVFDCMVEGIGVDPRDPPLSWEAWCGGARGWEKCDVERDETGGLNQKGTVVLYLPEEMEARLLLRQPLYWVRLRLIQPRPRQPAYSASPRINTVGVTAIGETLDAARRRAYAAVSRISFDGAHYRRDIAAT
;
A
#
# COMPACT_ATOMS: atom_id res chain seq x y z
N MET A 1 1.97 21.63 -24.03
CA MET A 1 3.11 21.70 -24.97
C MET A 1 3.92 22.93 -24.56
N PRO A 2 5.21 22.82 -24.17
CA PRO A 2 6.01 24.01 -23.90
C PRO A 2 6.05 24.87 -25.17
N LEU A 3 5.93 26.18 -25.01
CA LEU A 3 6.12 27.12 -26.13
C LEU A 3 7.58 27.00 -26.59
N PRO A 4 7.84 26.95 -27.91
CA PRO A 4 9.21 26.89 -28.41
C PRO A 4 9.98 28.14 -28.00
N ASP A 5 11.26 27.99 -27.66
CA ASP A 5 12.10 29.13 -27.34
C ASP A 5 12.18 30.07 -28.55
N PRO A 6 11.91 31.38 -28.38
CA PRO A 6 11.95 32.32 -29.49
C PRO A 6 13.40 32.47 -29.97
N GLN A 7 13.63 32.21 -31.25
CA GLN A 7 14.86 32.62 -31.94
C GLN A 7 14.70 34.11 -32.29
N LEU A 8 15.60 34.94 -31.75
CA LEU A 8 15.60 36.38 -31.99
C LEU A 8 16.08 36.70 -33.42
N ASP A 9 16.96 35.86 -33.96
CA ASP A 9 17.44 35.90 -35.34
C ASP A 9 17.68 34.46 -35.80
N ASP A 10 17.07 34.05 -36.92
CA ASP A 10 17.09 32.70 -37.46
C ASP A 10 18.10 32.52 -38.61
N ARG A 11 18.84 33.59 -38.97
CA ARG A 11 19.88 33.52 -40.01
C ARG A 11 21.00 32.58 -39.59
N ARG A 12 21.39 31.71 -40.53
CA ARG A 12 22.55 30.83 -40.39
C ARG A 12 23.71 31.33 -41.23
N PHE A 13 24.89 30.79 -40.98
CA PHE A 13 26.10 31.03 -41.77
C PHE A 13 25.86 31.21 -43.28
N GLN A 14 25.14 30.27 -43.92
CA GLN A 14 24.93 30.32 -45.37
C GLN A 14 24.04 31.49 -45.80
N ASP A 15 23.05 31.85 -44.98
CA ASP A 15 22.17 32.98 -45.24
C ASP A 15 22.97 34.28 -45.19
N LEU A 16 23.90 34.40 -44.25
CA LEU A 16 24.82 35.54 -44.10
C LEU A 16 25.81 35.64 -45.27
N VAL A 17 26.36 34.51 -45.74
CA VAL A 17 27.25 34.47 -46.92
C VAL A 17 26.47 34.89 -48.17
N ASN A 18 25.26 34.36 -48.36
CA ASN A 18 24.43 34.66 -49.51
C ASN A 18 24.00 36.13 -49.53
N GLU A 19 23.62 36.67 -48.36
CA GLU A 19 23.27 38.09 -48.20
C GLU A 19 24.48 38.98 -48.57
N ALA A 20 25.66 38.71 -48.01
CA ALA A 20 26.87 39.47 -48.31
C ALA A 20 27.26 39.40 -49.80
N LYS A 21 27.19 38.21 -50.42
CA LYS A 21 27.44 38.06 -51.86
C LYS A 21 26.42 38.82 -52.71
N GLY A 22 25.16 38.83 -52.31
CA GLY A 22 24.09 39.58 -52.97
C GLY A 22 24.29 41.11 -52.96
N LEU A 23 25.09 41.62 -52.01
CA LEU A 23 25.41 43.05 -51.90
C LEU A 23 26.61 43.47 -52.78
N ILE A 24 27.42 42.54 -53.28
CA ILE A 24 28.63 42.82 -54.09
C ILE A 24 28.33 43.70 -55.32
N PRO A 25 27.31 43.41 -56.16
CA PRO A 25 27.05 44.21 -57.36
C PRO A 25 26.72 45.68 -57.08
N ARG A 26 26.26 45.98 -55.85
CA ARG A 26 25.89 47.33 -55.43
C ARG A 26 27.08 48.11 -54.88
N TYR A 27 27.93 47.48 -54.07
CA TYR A 27 28.98 48.18 -53.34
C TYR A 27 30.37 48.03 -53.97
N CYS A 28 30.63 46.92 -54.67
CA CYS A 28 31.93 46.62 -55.28
C CYS A 28 31.73 46.03 -56.69
N PRO A 29 31.13 46.78 -57.66
CA PRO A 29 30.89 46.27 -59.01
C PRO A 29 32.17 45.88 -59.77
N GLU A 30 33.32 46.43 -59.39
CA GLU A 30 34.64 46.09 -59.92
C GLU A 30 35.17 44.72 -59.48
N TRP A 31 34.59 44.12 -58.43
CA TRP A 31 34.97 42.80 -57.95
C TRP A 31 34.23 41.72 -58.73
N THR A 32 34.94 41.04 -59.64
CA THR A 32 34.33 40.12 -60.61
C THR A 32 34.58 38.63 -60.33
N ASP A 33 35.58 38.29 -59.51
CA ASP A 33 35.89 36.91 -59.15
C ASP A 33 35.22 36.52 -57.83
N HIS A 34 34.20 35.67 -57.88
CA HIS A 34 33.45 35.24 -56.68
C HIS A 34 33.62 33.74 -56.40
N ASN A 35 34.71 33.14 -56.90
CA ASN A 35 35.02 31.74 -56.68
C ASN A 35 35.41 31.47 -55.21
N LEU A 36 35.34 30.21 -54.79
CA LEU A 36 35.71 29.79 -53.42
C LEU A 36 37.17 30.16 -53.07
N SER A 37 38.06 30.16 -54.06
CA SER A 37 39.48 30.46 -53.89
C SER A 37 39.79 31.96 -53.75
N ASP A 38 38.79 32.84 -53.91
CA ASP A 38 38.99 34.27 -53.81
C ASP A 38 39.18 34.70 -52.34
N PRO A 39 40.28 35.41 -52.00
CA PRO A 39 40.47 35.97 -50.67
C PRO A 39 39.32 36.86 -50.19
N GLY A 40 38.63 37.57 -51.09
CA GLY A 40 37.46 38.39 -50.76
C GLY A 40 36.30 37.54 -50.25
N VAL A 41 36.01 36.42 -50.95
CA VAL A 41 35.00 35.43 -50.52
C VAL A 41 35.40 34.79 -49.19
N THR A 42 36.68 34.50 -48.98
CA THR A 42 37.19 33.95 -47.71
C THR A 42 36.93 34.91 -46.53
N LEU A 43 37.10 36.22 -46.75
CA LEU A 43 36.77 37.23 -45.73
C LEU A 43 35.27 37.27 -45.45
N ILE A 44 34.42 37.22 -46.49
CA ILE A 44 32.96 37.13 -46.30
C ILE A 44 32.60 35.93 -45.43
N GLU A 45 33.16 34.75 -45.72
CA GLU A 45 32.92 33.54 -44.94
C GLU A 45 33.41 33.71 -43.49
N LEU A 46 34.59 34.29 -43.26
CA LEU A 46 35.08 34.56 -41.91
C LEU A 46 34.14 35.48 -41.11
N PHE A 47 33.67 36.58 -41.71
CA PHE A 47 32.74 37.51 -41.06
C PHE A 47 31.35 36.90 -40.86
N ALA A 48 30.87 36.09 -41.80
CA ALA A 48 29.64 35.33 -41.67
C ALA A 48 29.73 34.34 -40.49
N TRP A 49 30.85 33.64 -40.35
CA TRP A 49 31.09 32.73 -39.22
C TRP A 49 31.14 33.46 -37.87
N MET A 50 31.83 34.60 -37.79
CA MET A 50 31.85 35.41 -36.56
C MET A 50 30.46 35.92 -36.20
N THR A 51 29.67 36.31 -37.19
CA THR A 51 28.29 36.79 -37.00
C THR A 51 27.37 35.65 -36.56
N ASP A 52 27.46 34.48 -37.18
CA ASP A 52 26.72 33.27 -36.79
C ASP A 52 26.97 32.91 -35.31
N LEU A 53 28.21 33.03 -34.83
CA LEU A 53 28.55 32.84 -33.41
C LEU A 53 27.88 33.89 -32.49
N LEU A 54 27.74 35.15 -32.94
CA LEU A 54 27.02 36.19 -32.20
C LEU A 54 25.51 35.94 -32.18
N LEU A 55 24.93 35.52 -33.29
CA LEU A 55 23.51 35.14 -33.38
C LEU A 55 23.20 33.97 -32.45
N TYR A 56 24.08 32.96 -32.40
CA TYR A 56 23.98 31.87 -31.43
C TYR A 56 23.91 32.37 -29.98
N ARG A 57 24.75 33.35 -29.61
CA ARG A 57 24.74 33.91 -28.25
C ARG A 57 23.49 34.75 -27.98
N LEU A 58 23.05 35.55 -28.96
CA LEU A 58 21.85 36.36 -28.87
C LEU A 58 20.62 35.48 -28.62
N ASN A 59 20.50 34.37 -29.33
CA ASN A 59 19.41 33.40 -29.17
C ASN A 59 19.39 32.69 -27.80
N ARG A 60 20.43 32.83 -26.96
CA ARG A 60 20.43 32.33 -25.57
C ARG A 60 19.97 33.38 -24.54
N VAL A 61 19.81 34.64 -24.94
CA VAL A 61 19.35 35.73 -24.07
C VAL A 61 17.92 35.52 -23.55
N PRO A 62 16.92 35.10 -24.36
CA PRO A 62 15.56 34.90 -23.87
C PRO A 62 15.48 33.94 -22.67
N ALA A 63 16.14 32.78 -22.76
CA ALA A 63 16.18 31.80 -21.67
C ALA A 63 16.84 32.37 -20.40
N LYS A 64 17.92 33.14 -20.55
CA LYS A 64 18.60 33.80 -19.43
C LYS A 64 17.72 34.86 -18.77
N ASN A 65 17.02 35.66 -19.57
CA ASN A 65 16.09 36.68 -19.08
C ASN A 65 14.91 36.03 -18.35
N TYR A 66 14.35 34.96 -18.91
CA TYR A 66 13.29 34.19 -18.27
C TYR A 66 13.68 33.72 -16.87
N LEU A 67 14.85 33.08 -16.72
CA LEU A 67 15.37 32.67 -15.40
C LEU A 67 15.55 33.85 -14.46
N ARG A 68 16.02 35.01 -14.96
CA ARG A 68 16.20 36.20 -14.12
C ARG A 68 14.87 36.84 -13.72
N PHE A 69 13.85 36.81 -14.58
CA PHE A 69 12.51 37.26 -14.22
C PHE A 69 11.90 36.36 -13.15
N LEU A 70 12.07 35.04 -13.24
CA LEU A 70 11.65 34.11 -12.20
C LEU A 70 12.31 34.44 -10.85
N ASP A 71 13.62 34.68 -10.85
CA ASP A 71 14.38 35.08 -9.67
C ASP A 71 13.89 36.43 -9.08
N LEU A 72 13.63 37.43 -9.93
CA LEU A 72 13.07 38.73 -9.51
C LEU A 72 11.65 38.62 -8.92
N LEU A 73 10.85 37.68 -9.41
CA LEU A 73 9.52 37.36 -8.86
C LEU A 73 9.61 36.53 -7.57
N GLY A 74 10.82 36.18 -7.12
CA GLY A 74 11.05 35.34 -5.94
C GLY A 74 10.71 33.86 -6.17
N ILE A 75 10.54 33.44 -7.43
CA ILE A 75 10.27 32.04 -7.77
C ILE A 75 11.58 31.28 -7.67
N ARG A 76 11.64 30.35 -6.72
CA ARG A 76 12.79 29.46 -6.50
C ARG A 76 12.47 28.07 -7.03
N LEU A 77 13.51 27.33 -7.37
CA LEU A 77 13.38 25.88 -7.57
C LEU A 77 12.82 25.26 -6.28
N LYS A 78 11.90 24.32 -6.43
CA LYS A 78 11.40 23.56 -5.29
C LYS A 78 12.56 22.73 -4.74
N ASP A 79 12.72 22.75 -3.42
CA ASP A 79 13.66 21.87 -2.75
C ASP A 79 13.29 20.40 -3.00
N ALA A 80 14.29 19.54 -2.93
CA ALA A 80 14.05 18.10 -2.97
C ALA A 80 13.20 17.70 -1.76
N VAL A 81 12.04 17.11 -2.01
CA VAL A 81 11.15 16.58 -0.97
C VAL A 81 11.51 15.10 -0.76
N PRO A 82 11.73 14.64 0.49
CA PRO A 82 12.02 13.24 0.75
C PRO A 82 10.86 12.35 0.28
N GLY A 83 11.20 11.23 -0.35
CA GLY A 83 10.21 10.21 -0.71
C GLY A 83 9.60 9.57 0.53
N ARG A 84 8.30 9.30 0.49
CA ARG A 84 7.56 8.60 1.54
C ARG A 84 6.98 7.31 0.95
N ALA A 85 7.08 6.22 1.69
CA ALA A 85 6.52 4.93 1.30
C ALA A 85 5.97 4.20 2.54
N PRO A 86 4.82 3.52 2.42
CA PRO A 86 4.33 2.66 3.50
C PRO A 86 5.26 1.45 3.68
N VAL A 87 5.45 1.03 4.93
CA VAL A 87 6.22 -0.17 5.28
C VAL A 87 5.46 -0.98 6.33
N THR A 88 5.41 -2.29 6.14
CA THR A 88 4.76 -3.23 7.07
C THR A 88 5.82 -3.96 7.88
N PHE A 89 5.68 -3.96 9.20
CA PHE A 89 6.52 -4.73 10.11
C PHE A 89 5.79 -5.98 10.58
N ALA A 90 6.35 -7.15 10.28
CA ALA A 90 5.85 -8.43 10.77
C ALA A 90 6.70 -8.94 11.95
N LEU A 91 6.05 -9.47 12.98
CA LEU A 91 6.74 -10.06 14.13
C LEU A 91 7.17 -11.50 13.82
N SER A 92 8.46 -11.75 13.65
CA SER A 92 9.00 -13.10 13.34
C SER A 92 8.57 -14.20 14.33
N ALA A 93 8.24 -13.83 15.57
CA ALA A 93 7.62 -14.70 16.54
C ALA A 93 6.60 -13.94 17.41
N PRO A 94 5.54 -14.62 17.89
CA PRO A 94 4.65 -14.15 18.93
C PRO A 94 5.40 -13.56 20.12
N GLN A 95 4.94 -12.41 20.55
CA GLN A 95 5.51 -11.66 21.67
C GLN A 95 4.53 -11.71 22.84
N PRO A 96 5.02 -11.76 24.09
CA PRO A 96 4.16 -11.79 25.27
C PRO A 96 3.45 -10.45 25.56
N GLY A 97 3.79 -9.40 24.81
CA GLY A 97 3.25 -8.06 24.99
C GLY A 97 3.58 -7.15 23.80
N PRO A 98 3.18 -5.87 23.86
CA PRO A 98 3.38 -4.93 22.77
C PRO A 98 4.86 -4.73 22.44
N VAL A 99 5.17 -4.64 21.14
CA VAL A 99 6.51 -4.29 20.64
C VAL A 99 6.47 -2.88 20.08
N THR A 100 7.38 -2.04 20.55
CA THR A 100 7.54 -0.68 20.02
C THR A 100 8.67 -0.62 19.01
N ILE A 101 8.37 -0.12 17.83
CA ILE A 101 9.33 0.26 16.80
C ILE A 101 9.47 1.79 16.90
N PRO A 102 10.60 2.30 17.41
CA PRO A 102 10.77 3.72 17.62
C PRO A 102 10.82 4.47 16.28
N ARG A 103 10.43 5.74 16.33
CA ARG A 103 10.71 6.72 15.28
C ARG A 103 12.21 6.73 14.97
N GLY A 104 12.54 6.85 13.69
CA GLY A 104 13.91 6.85 13.21
C GLY A 104 14.48 5.45 12.98
N THR A 105 13.67 4.39 13.09
CA THR A 105 14.07 3.03 12.71
C THR A 105 14.39 3.01 11.22
N GLU A 106 15.62 2.67 10.89
CA GLU A 106 16.10 2.65 9.51
C GLU A 106 15.64 1.38 8.78
N VAL A 107 15.08 1.56 7.58
CA VAL A 107 14.74 0.48 6.65
C VAL A 107 15.34 0.81 5.29
N ALA A 108 15.81 -0.19 4.56
CA ALA A 108 16.49 0.05 3.29
C ALA A 108 15.95 -0.85 2.19
N THR A 109 15.98 -0.36 0.95
CA THR A 109 15.75 -1.20 -0.22
C THR A 109 16.84 -2.25 -0.36
N VAL A 110 16.54 -3.37 -1.04
CA VAL A 110 17.56 -4.36 -1.37
C VAL A 110 18.67 -3.72 -2.21
N ARG A 111 19.93 -3.94 -1.83
CA ARG A 111 21.09 -3.49 -2.62
C ARG A 111 21.15 -4.30 -3.91
N THR A 112 21.07 -3.64 -5.06
CA THR A 112 21.33 -4.27 -6.36
C THR A 112 22.77 -3.95 -6.79
N GLY A 113 23.34 -4.73 -7.71
CA GLY A 113 24.73 -4.54 -8.15
C GLY A 113 25.00 -3.18 -8.81
N ASP A 114 23.96 -2.55 -9.34
CA ASP A 114 23.99 -1.28 -10.08
C ASP A 114 23.57 -0.05 -9.25
N ARG A 115 23.00 -0.24 -8.05
CA ARG A 115 22.47 0.88 -7.24
C ARG A 115 22.75 0.71 -5.75
N PRO A 116 23.22 1.77 -5.06
CA PRO A 116 23.28 1.75 -3.61
C PRO A 116 21.88 1.58 -3.02
N ALA A 117 21.78 0.97 -1.84
CA ALA A 117 20.53 0.89 -1.11
C ALA A 117 20.05 2.30 -0.73
N ILE A 118 18.76 2.55 -0.90
CA ILE A 118 18.14 3.79 -0.46
C ILE A 118 17.58 3.53 0.94
N SER A 119 18.10 4.27 1.93
CA SER A 119 17.62 4.23 3.31
C SER A 119 16.42 5.15 3.50
N PHE A 120 15.44 4.65 4.24
CA PHE A 120 14.30 5.36 4.78
C PHE A 120 14.32 5.23 6.30
N ALA A 121 13.60 6.12 6.99
CA ALA A 121 13.45 6.05 8.44
C ALA A 121 11.97 6.19 8.81
N THR A 122 11.53 5.48 9.85
CA THR A 122 10.18 5.64 10.37
C THR A 122 9.96 7.06 10.90
N GLU A 123 8.80 7.65 10.62
CA GLU A 123 8.50 9.03 11.01
C GLU A 123 7.85 9.14 12.39
N THR A 124 7.23 8.06 12.86
CA THR A 124 6.53 7.97 14.14
C THR A 124 6.89 6.69 14.86
N ASP A 125 6.65 6.65 16.16
CA ASP A 125 6.68 5.40 16.92
C ASP A 125 5.51 4.52 16.45
N LEU A 126 5.78 3.23 16.23
CA LEU A 126 4.77 2.24 15.90
C LEU A 126 4.74 1.19 17.02
N VAL A 127 3.56 0.98 17.61
CA VAL A 127 3.35 -0.07 18.61
C VAL A 127 2.58 -1.20 17.98
N ILE A 128 3.20 -2.38 17.90
CA ILE A 128 2.57 -3.60 17.42
C ILE A 128 2.02 -4.36 18.63
N TRP A 129 0.70 -4.50 18.69
CA TRP A 129 0.01 -5.30 19.69
C TRP A 129 -0.18 -6.72 19.17
N PRO A 130 0.29 -7.75 19.91
CA PRO A 130 -0.12 -9.12 19.64
C PRO A 130 -1.65 -9.24 19.85
N PRO A 131 -2.44 -9.52 18.81
CA PRO A 131 -3.89 -9.50 18.93
C PRO A 131 -4.39 -10.69 19.74
N THR A 132 -5.26 -10.46 20.73
CA THR A 132 -5.93 -11.54 21.47
C THR A 132 -7.42 -11.59 21.15
N LEU A 133 -7.88 -12.70 20.58
CA LEU A 133 -9.31 -12.86 20.32
C LEU A 133 -10.06 -13.04 21.64
N ARG A 134 -10.86 -12.05 22.01
CA ARG A 134 -11.61 -12.05 23.28
C ARG A 134 -13.02 -12.56 23.12
N GLN A 135 -13.67 -12.24 22.01
CA GLN A 135 -15.04 -12.68 21.72
C GLN A 135 -15.21 -13.03 20.25
N CYS A 136 -16.04 -14.03 20.00
CA CYS A 136 -16.54 -14.35 18.68
C CYS A 136 -18.07 -14.36 18.72
N LEU A 137 -18.69 -13.51 17.92
CA LEU A 137 -20.15 -13.39 17.86
C LEU A 137 -20.66 -13.69 16.46
N ALA A 138 -21.91 -14.13 16.35
CA ALA A 138 -22.64 -14.19 15.09
C ALA A 138 -23.89 -13.30 15.16
N SER A 139 -24.19 -12.61 14.06
CA SER A 139 -25.41 -11.81 13.91
C SER A 139 -25.78 -11.69 12.43
N SER A 140 -27.08 -11.70 12.14
CA SER A 140 -27.63 -11.49 10.79
C SER A 140 -28.10 -10.06 10.54
N ASP A 141 -28.26 -9.26 11.60
CA ASP A 141 -28.90 -7.94 11.55
C ASP A 141 -28.09 -6.82 12.26
N ASP A 142 -26.93 -7.14 12.84
CA ASP A 142 -26.10 -6.21 13.64
C ASP A 142 -26.85 -5.66 14.88
N THR A 143 -27.90 -6.35 15.35
CA THR A 143 -28.66 -5.99 16.56
C THR A 143 -28.73 -7.13 17.58
N ALA A 144 -29.02 -8.35 17.13
CA ALA A 144 -29.07 -9.54 17.96
C ALA A 144 -27.79 -10.37 17.74
N PHE A 145 -27.05 -10.61 18.83
CA PHE A 145 -25.77 -11.31 18.79
C PHE A 145 -25.85 -12.63 19.54
N ALA A 146 -25.44 -13.72 18.89
CA ALA A 146 -25.17 -15.00 19.51
C ALA A 146 -23.69 -15.07 19.89
N ASP A 147 -23.40 -15.45 21.14
CA ASP A 147 -22.03 -15.64 21.60
C ASP A 147 -21.52 -17.03 21.22
N LEU A 148 -20.44 -17.08 20.44
CA LEU A 148 -19.76 -18.28 19.97
C LEU A 148 -18.37 -18.45 20.62
N THR A 149 -18.02 -17.60 21.58
CA THR A 149 -16.68 -17.54 22.19
C THR A 149 -16.27 -18.88 22.80
N ASP A 150 -17.17 -19.54 23.54
CA ASP A 150 -16.87 -20.83 24.16
C ASP A 150 -16.65 -21.95 23.13
N ARG A 151 -17.29 -21.87 21.96
CA ARG A 151 -17.14 -22.86 20.89
C ARG A 151 -15.76 -22.83 20.26
N LEU A 152 -15.12 -21.67 20.21
CA LEU A 152 -13.74 -21.54 19.70
C LEU A 152 -12.69 -22.16 20.62
N ASN A 153 -13.02 -22.35 21.91
CA ASN A 153 -12.11 -22.97 22.88
C ASN A 153 -12.16 -24.51 22.82
N ASP A 154 -13.18 -25.09 22.17
CA ASP A 154 -13.34 -26.53 22.03
C ASP A 154 -12.89 -26.99 20.65
N GLU A 155 -11.64 -27.47 20.56
CA GLU A 155 -11.01 -27.97 19.32
C GLU A 155 -11.73 -29.18 18.69
N THR A 156 -12.78 -29.71 19.32
CA THR A 156 -13.51 -30.88 18.82
C THR A 156 -14.85 -30.52 18.18
N VAL A 157 -15.32 -29.27 18.31
CA VAL A 157 -16.68 -28.88 17.92
C VAL A 157 -16.66 -27.89 16.76
N TYR A 158 -17.09 -28.37 15.59
CA TYR A 158 -17.38 -27.52 14.45
C TYR A 158 -18.76 -26.86 14.59
N PHE A 159 -18.81 -25.54 14.41
CA PHE A 159 -20.04 -24.75 14.39
C PHE A 159 -20.22 -24.01 13.07
N ASP A 160 -21.47 -23.67 12.75
CA ASP A 160 -21.80 -22.92 11.54
C ASP A 160 -21.34 -21.46 11.65
N ALA A 161 -20.58 -21.01 10.65
CA ALA A 161 -20.14 -19.63 10.51
C ALA A 161 -21.30 -18.63 10.36
N PHE A 162 -22.33 -19.05 9.64
CA PHE A 162 -23.55 -18.30 9.38
C PHE A 162 -24.75 -19.14 9.82
N GLN A 163 -25.96 -18.63 9.58
CA GLN A 163 -27.15 -19.45 9.81
C GLN A 163 -27.18 -20.63 8.81
N PRO A 164 -27.91 -21.73 9.10
CA PRO A 164 -27.90 -22.95 8.28
C PRO A 164 -28.17 -22.71 6.78
N GLN A 165 -29.02 -21.74 6.47
CA GLN A 165 -29.24 -21.22 5.13
C GLN A 165 -28.70 -19.78 5.06
N PRO A 166 -27.44 -19.56 4.61
CA PRO A 166 -26.80 -18.26 4.70
C PRO A 166 -27.54 -17.19 3.90
N LEU A 167 -27.80 -16.04 4.53
CA LEU A 167 -28.44 -14.88 3.90
C LEU A 167 -27.50 -13.67 3.87
N PRO A 168 -27.57 -12.83 2.82
CA PRO A 168 -26.84 -11.57 2.81
C PRO A 168 -27.14 -10.75 4.07
N GLY A 169 -26.08 -10.34 4.78
CA GLY A 169 -26.17 -9.70 6.09
C GLY A 169 -25.58 -10.54 7.22
N ASP A 170 -25.59 -11.87 7.09
CA ASP A 170 -24.97 -12.77 8.06
C ASP A 170 -23.50 -12.44 8.27
N ALA A 171 -23.10 -12.29 9.53
CA ALA A 171 -21.76 -11.91 9.86
C ALA A 171 -21.22 -12.60 11.11
N LEU A 172 -19.94 -12.96 11.04
CA LEU A 172 -19.10 -13.32 12.18
C LEU A 172 -18.33 -12.10 12.64
N TYR A 173 -18.27 -11.88 13.95
CA TYR A 173 -17.60 -10.74 14.58
C TYR A 173 -16.48 -11.27 15.46
N PHE A 174 -15.28 -10.73 15.27
CA PHE A 174 -14.07 -11.03 16.02
C PHE A 174 -13.70 -9.81 16.85
N GLY A 175 -13.79 -9.93 18.17
CA GLY A 175 -13.58 -8.85 19.13
C GLY A 175 -12.23 -8.93 19.79
N PHE A 176 -11.47 -7.84 19.72
CA PHE A 176 -10.12 -7.69 20.27
C PHE A 176 -10.10 -6.60 21.35
N PRO A 177 -9.48 -6.84 22.51
CA PRO A 177 -9.34 -5.81 23.55
C PRO A 177 -8.26 -4.78 23.21
N GLU A 178 -7.25 -5.16 22.43
CA GLU A 178 -6.19 -4.25 21.99
C GLU A 178 -6.64 -3.41 20.78
N ASN A 179 -6.13 -2.17 20.71
CA ASN A 179 -6.29 -1.36 19.51
C ASN A 179 -5.39 -1.89 18.39
N ILE A 180 -6.00 -2.59 17.44
CA ILE A 180 -5.35 -3.20 16.27
C ILE A 180 -5.49 -2.35 14.99
N SER A 181 -5.73 -1.04 15.12
CA SER A 181 -5.75 -0.12 13.97
C SER A 181 -4.45 -0.21 13.16
N ALA A 182 -4.56 -0.14 11.84
CA ALA A 182 -3.42 -0.22 10.91
C ALA A 182 -2.54 -1.48 11.06
N HIS A 183 -3.03 -2.54 11.73
CA HIS A 183 -2.31 -3.80 11.83
C HIS A 183 -2.57 -4.68 10.62
N THR A 184 -1.58 -5.51 10.27
CA THR A 184 -1.80 -6.69 9.44
C THR A 184 -2.29 -7.83 10.34
N LEU A 185 -3.56 -8.20 10.22
CA LEU A 185 -4.20 -9.22 11.02
C LEU A 185 -4.19 -10.57 10.29
N SER A 186 -3.63 -11.61 10.91
CA SER A 186 -3.66 -12.98 10.38
C SER A 186 -4.60 -13.84 11.19
N LEU A 187 -5.65 -14.34 10.55
CA LEU A 187 -6.66 -15.25 11.09
C LEU A 187 -6.48 -16.64 10.48
N VAL A 188 -6.26 -17.64 11.33
CA VAL A 188 -6.07 -19.03 10.95
C VAL A 188 -7.36 -19.79 11.21
N PHE A 189 -8.00 -20.29 10.16
CA PHE A 189 -9.25 -21.02 10.24
C PHE A 189 -9.03 -22.52 10.08
N ASP A 190 -9.61 -23.32 10.98
CA ASP A 190 -9.83 -24.75 10.76
C ASP A 190 -11.27 -24.98 10.30
N CYS A 191 -11.44 -25.13 8.99
CA CYS A 191 -12.74 -25.29 8.33
C CYS A 191 -12.90 -26.68 7.71
N MET A 192 -14.13 -27.20 7.74
CA MET A 192 -14.49 -28.43 7.06
C MET A 192 -15.12 -28.15 5.70
N VAL A 193 -14.73 -28.94 4.68
CA VAL A 193 -15.20 -28.81 3.29
C VAL A 193 -16.65 -29.31 3.16
N GLU A 194 -17.62 -28.54 3.66
CA GLU A 194 -19.06 -28.81 3.43
C GLU A 194 -19.78 -27.63 2.74
N GLY A 195 -19.10 -26.51 2.52
CA GLY A 195 -19.63 -25.37 1.74
C GLY A 195 -19.73 -25.69 0.25
N ILE A 196 -20.76 -26.43 -0.15
CA ILE A 196 -21.02 -26.72 -1.56
C ILE A 196 -21.55 -25.45 -2.23
N GLY A 197 -20.98 -25.06 -3.38
CA GLY A 197 -21.61 -24.10 -4.29
C GLY A 197 -21.04 -22.69 -4.36
N VAL A 198 -19.87 -22.39 -3.79
CA VAL A 198 -19.16 -21.10 -3.99
C VAL A 198 -17.89 -21.30 -4.80
N ASP A 199 -17.49 -20.30 -5.59
CA ASP A 199 -16.16 -20.25 -6.20
C ASP A 199 -15.14 -19.82 -5.14
N PRO A 200 -14.18 -20.68 -4.75
CA PRO A 200 -13.19 -20.35 -3.74
C PRO A 200 -12.34 -19.10 -4.07
N ARG A 201 -12.29 -18.69 -5.33
CA ARG A 201 -11.53 -17.52 -5.78
C ARG A 201 -12.36 -16.24 -5.82
N ASP A 202 -13.68 -16.35 -5.71
CA ASP A 202 -14.60 -15.21 -5.70
C ASP A 202 -15.78 -15.45 -4.74
N PRO A 203 -15.53 -15.68 -3.43
CA PRO A 203 -16.60 -15.85 -2.47
C PRO A 203 -17.35 -14.53 -2.24
N PRO A 204 -18.68 -14.55 -2.01
CA PRO A 204 -19.47 -13.35 -1.73
C PRO A 204 -19.28 -12.88 -0.28
N LEU A 205 -18.03 -12.65 0.14
CA LEU A 205 -17.64 -12.27 1.50
C LEU A 205 -17.01 -10.87 1.51
N SER A 206 -17.25 -10.13 2.58
CA SER A 206 -16.64 -8.84 2.85
C SER A 206 -16.07 -8.81 4.26
N TRP A 207 -14.76 -8.59 4.36
CA TRP A 207 -14.10 -8.29 5.63
C TRP A 207 -14.27 -6.82 5.94
N GLU A 208 -14.71 -6.49 7.14
CA GLU A 208 -14.98 -5.13 7.56
C GLU A 208 -14.48 -4.89 8.99
N ALA A 209 -14.05 -3.67 9.30
CA ALA A 209 -13.62 -3.25 10.63
C ALA A 209 -14.42 -2.03 11.10
N TRP A 210 -14.70 -1.96 12.39
CA TRP A 210 -15.45 -0.84 12.95
C TRP A 210 -14.56 0.39 13.19
N CYS A 211 -14.88 1.49 12.51
CA CYS A 211 -14.14 2.76 12.55
C CYS A 211 -14.93 3.91 13.22
N GLY A 212 -15.80 3.56 14.17
CA GLY A 212 -16.54 4.55 14.95
C GLY A 212 -17.91 4.94 14.37
N GLY A 213 -18.65 5.75 15.13
CA GLY A 213 -20.01 6.14 14.75
C GLY A 213 -20.09 7.02 13.48
N ALA A 214 -19.01 7.75 13.16
CA ALA A 214 -18.96 8.62 11.99
C ALA A 214 -18.64 7.87 10.69
N ARG A 215 -17.70 6.91 10.74
CA ARG A 215 -17.23 6.16 9.56
C ARG A 215 -17.96 4.82 9.40
N GLY A 216 -18.40 4.22 10.50
CA GLY A 216 -19.11 2.94 10.52
C GLY A 216 -18.19 1.75 10.22
N TRP A 217 -18.75 0.73 9.57
CA TRP A 217 -18.00 -0.43 9.11
C TRP A 217 -17.29 -0.11 7.80
N GLU A 218 -15.96 -0.20 7.82
CA GLU A 218 -15.14 -0.02 6.62
C GLU A 218 -14.59 -1.34 6.12
N LYS A 219 -14.49 -1.48 4.80
CA LYS A 219 -13.97 -2.69 4.17
C LYS A 219 -12.47 -2.81 4.43
N CYS A 220 -12.03 -3.99 4.89
CA CYS A 220 -10.63 -4.34 5.02
C CYS A 220 -10.08 -4.85 3.67
N ASP A 221 -8.84 -4.50 3.36
CA ASP A 221 -8.14 -5.08 2.23
C ASP A 221 -7.64 -6.49 2.58
N VAL A 222 -7.98 -7.47 1.75
CA VAL A 222 -7.54 -8.85 1.91
C VAL A 222 -6.23 -9.02 1.16
N GLU A 223 -5.12 -9.14 1.89
CA GLU A 223 -3.83 -9.46 1.29
C GLU A 223 -3.84 -10.88 0.73
N ARG A 224 -4.39 -11.82 1.50
CA ARG A 224 -4.33 -13.24 1.18
C ARG A 224 -5.47 -14.00 1.85
N ASP A 225 -6.11 -14.91 1.12
CA ASP A 225 -7.08 -15.87 1.65
C ASP A 225 -6.75 -17.26 1.11
N GLU A 226 -6.29 -18.16 1.99
CA GLU A 226 -6.05 -19.59 1.66
C GLU A 226 -7.26 -20.48 1.95
N THR A 227 -8.29 -19.95 2.62
CA THR A 227 -9.47 -20.71 3.04
C THR A 227 -10.45 -20.94 1.90
N GLY A 228 -10.31 -20.20 0.80
CA GLY A 228 -11.20 -20.30 -0.35
C GLY A 228 -12.64 -19.90 0.01
N GLY A 229 -12.81 -18.84 0.81
CA GLY A 229 -14.09 -18.47 1.39
C GLY A 229 -14.55 -19.42 2.48
N LEU A 230 -13.68 -19.75 3.43
CA LEU A 230 -13.94 -20.66 4.56
C LEU A 230 -14.29 -22.11 4.17
N ASN A 231 -13.93 -22.55 2.96
CA ASN A 231 -14.21 -23.91 2.49
C ASN A 231 -13.14 -24.92 2.88
N GLN A 232 -11.93 -24.47 3.20
CA GLN A 232 -10.83 -25.32 3.64
C GLN A 232 -10.04 -24.63 4.74
N LYS A 233 -9.28 -25.44 5.48
CA LYS A 233 -8.29 -24.92 6.42
C LYS A 233 -7.31 -23.99 5.72
N GLY A 234 -7.05 -22.85 6.34
CA GLY A 234 -6.13 -21.86 5.77
C GLY A 234 -6.04 -20.59 6.59
N THR A 235 -5.20 -19.68 6.11
CA THR A 235 -4.97 -18.38 6.71
C THR A 235 -5.59 -17.28 5.86
N VAL A 236 -6.23 -16.32 6.52
CA VAL A 236 -6.66 -15.04 5.95
C VAL A 236 -5.80 -13.93 6.54
N VAL A 237 -5.20 -13.11 5.68
CA VAL A 237 -4.39 -11.95 6.06
C VAL A 237 -5.08 -10.69 5.58
N LEU A 238 -5.32 -9.76 6.52
CA LEU A 238 -6.08 -8.53 6.31
C LEU A 238 -5.22 -7.31 6.66
N TYR A 239 -5.32 -6.25 5.87
CA TYR A 239 -4.91 -4.91 6.30
C TYR A 239 -6.10 -4.22 6.95
N LEU A 240 -5.94 -3.88 8.22
CA LEU A 240 -6.97 -3.17 8.97
C LEU A 240 -6.87 -1.66 8.71
N PRO A 241 -8.02 -0.96 8.69
CA PRO A 241 -8.03 0.49 8.50
C PRO A 241 -7.33 1.22 9.64
N GLU A 242 -6.92 2.45 9.35
CA GLU A 242 -6.44 3.39 10.35
C GLU A 242 -7.61 3.85 11.24
N GLU A 243 -7.32 4.10 12.52
CA GLU A 243 -8.25 4.69 13.50
C GLU A 243 -9.54 3.88 13.73
N MET A 244 -9.41 2.58 14.01
CA MET A 244 -10.52 1.79 14.55
C MET A 244 -10.96 2.34 15.91
N GLU A 245 -12.25 2.18 16.22
CA GLU A 245 -12.82 2.54 17.53
C GLU A 245 -13.35 1.30 18.24
N ALA A 246 -13.39 1.34 19.57
CA ALA A 246 -14.03 0.29 20.35
C ALA A 246 -15.57 0.41 20.24
N ARG A 247 -16.26 -0.69 19.94
CA ARG A 247 -17.73 -0.77 19.96
C ARG A 247 -18.18 -1.69 21.08
N LEU A 248 -19.20 -1.27 21.82
CA LEU A 248 -19.82 -2.09 22.86
C LEU A 248 -20.79 -3.09 22.23
N LEU A 249 -20.41 -4.37 22.19
CA LEU A 249 -21.32 -5.48 21.84
C LEU A 249 -21.36 -6.47 23.03
N LEU A 250 -22.54 -7.02 23.33
CA LEU A 250 -22.78 -7.94 24.47
C LEU A 250 -22.04 -7.53 25.78
N ARG A 251 -22.03 -6.22 26.08
CA ARG A 251 -21.45 -5.59 27.28
C ARG A 251 -19.91 -5.50 27.34
N GLN A 252 -19.17 -5.81 26.28
CA GLN A 252 -17.72 -5.59 26.24
C GLN A 252 -17.34 -4.56 25.15
N PRO A 253 -16.61 -3.48 25.49
CA PRO A 253 -16.05 -2.58 24.51
C PRO A 253 -14.80 -3.23 23.90
N LEU A 254 -14.89 -3.64 22.64
CA LEU A 254 -13.81 -4.29 21.90
C LEU A 254 -13.64 -3.62 20.54
N TYR A 255 -12.48 -3.81 19.93
CA TYR A 255 -12.20 -3.50 18.53
C TYR A 255 -12.68 -4.66 17.68
N TRP A 256 -13.60 -4.38 16.75
CA TRP A 256 -14.29 -5.44 16.01
C TRP A 256 -13.86 -5.49 14.55
N VAL A 257 -13.52 -6.70 14.11
CA VAL A 257 -13.41 -7.08 12.71
C VAL A 257 -14.52 -8.07 12.44
N ARG A 258 -15.27 -7.91 11.35
CA ARG A 258 -16.33 -8.84 10.96
C ARG A 258 -16.11 -9.40 9.57
N LEU A 259 -16.55 -10.63 9.38
CA LEU A 259 -16.72 -11.26 8.09
C LEU A 259 -18.21 -11.29 7.77
N ARG A 260 -18.63 -10.56 6.74
CA ARG A 260 -20.03 -10.42 6.36
C ARG A 260 -20.31 -11.08 5.01
N LEU A 261 -21.38 -11.85 4.93
CA LEU A 261 -21.93 -12.37 3.69
C LEU A 261 -22.63 -11.24 2.93
N ILE A 262 -22.17 -10.97 1.72
CA ILE A 262 -22.74 -9.92 0.85
C ILE A 262 -23.64 -10.53 -0.21
N GLN A 263 -24.51 -9.70 -0.80
CA GLN A 263 -25.34 -10.11 -1.93
C GLN A 263 -24.45 -10.59 -3.09
N PRO A 264 -24.58 -11.84 -3.56
CA PRO A 264 -23.82 -12.33 -4.70
C PRO A 264 -24.13 -11.53 -5.96
N ARG A 265 -23.10 -11.23 -6.75
CA ARG A 265 -23.24 -10.57 -8.05
C ARG A 265 -23.88 -11.52 -9.08
N PRO A 266 -24.43 -11.01 -10.20
CA PRO A 266 -24.89 -11.87 -11.28
C PRO A 266 -23.79 -12.84 -11.73
N ARG A 267 -24.10 -14.15 -11.77
CA ARG A 267 -23.18 -15.26 -12.09
C ARG A 267 -22.10 -15.57 -11.03
N GLN A 268 -22.14 -14.92 -9.87
CA GLN A 268 -21.36 -15.32 -8.71
C GLN A 268 -22.14 -16.38 -7.93
N PRO A 269 -21.59 -17.58 -7.75
CA PRO A 269 -22.29 -18.66 -7.07
C PRO A 269 -22.31 -18.41 -5.54
N ALA A 270 -23.41 -18.75 -4.88
CA ALA A 270 -23.68 -18.44 -3.48
C ALA A 270 -23.55 -19.67 -2.58
N TYR A 271 -23.34 -19.46 -1.27
CA TYR A 271 -23.31 -20.56 -0.31
C TYR A 271 -24.65 -21.29 -0.28
N SER A 272 -24.63 -22.61 -0.52
CA SER A 272 -25.82 -23.46 -0.37
C SER A 272 -26.01 -23.96 1.07
N ALA A 273 -24.92 -23.99 1.85
CA ALA A 273 -24.88 -24.31 3.28
C ALA A 273 -23.83 -23.43 3.97
N SER A 274 -24.01 -23.20 5.28
CA SER A 274 -23.02 -22.46 6.06
C SER A 274 -21.68 -23.21 6.11
N PRO A 275 -20.54 -22.53 5.92
CA PRO A 275 -19.23 -23.07 6.27
C PRO A 275 -19.20 -23.47 7.74
N ARG A 276 -18.51 -24.56 8.06
CA ARG A 276 -18.32 -25.03 9.43
C ARG A 276 -16.90 -24.75 9.88
N ILE A 277 -16.77 -24.00 10.98
CA ILE A 277 -15.51 -23.57 11.57
C ILE A 277 -15.36 -24.23 12.93
N ASN A 278 -14.14 -24.63 13.28
CA ASN A 278 -13.81 -25.18 14.59
C ASN A 278 -13.02 -24.16 15.43
N THR A 279 -11.90 -23.68 14.90
CA THR A 279 -11.00 -22.78 15.64
C THR A 279 -10.56 -21.61 14.76
N VAL A 280 -10.38 -20.46 15.41
CA VAL A 280 -9.81 -19.24 14.83
C VAL A 280 -8.59 -18.85 15.65
N GLY A 281 -7.41 -19.11 15.11
CA GLY A 281 -6.15 -18.63 15.70
C GLY A 281 -5.85 -17.23 15.21
N VAL A 282 -5.40 -16.33 16.08
CA VAL A 282 -5.00 -14.98 15.70
C VAL A 282 -3.51 -14.79 15.94
N THR A 283 -2.79 -14.30 14.94
CA THR A 283 -1.36 -14.00 15.06
C THR A 283 -1.02 -12.70 14.33
N ALA A 284 -0.05 -11.96 14.86
CA ALA A 284 0.78 -11.07 14.07
C ALA A 284 1.86 -11.97 13.42
N ILE A 285 1.90 -12.01 12.08
CA ILE A 285 2.45 -13.10 11.25
C ILE A 285 3.82 -13.66 11.69
N GLY A 286 3.90 -14.99 11.81
CA GLY A 286 5.14 -15.80 11.75
C GLY A 286 4.91 -17.15 11.03
N GLU A 287 5.89 -17.59 10.25
CA GLU A 287 5.79 -18.33 8.97
C GLU A 287 5.20 -19.77 8.91
N THR A 288 4.59 -20.36 9.96
CA THR A 288 3.95 -21.69 9.82
C THR A 288 2.79 -21.94 10.81
N LEU A 289 1.75 -22.66 10.35
CA LEU A 289 0.57 -23.10 11.10
C LEU A 289 0.91 -23.84 12.42
N ASP A 290 1.90 -24.74 12.40
CA ASP A 290 2.32 -25.50 13.60
C ASP A 290 3.14 -24.66 14.60
N ALA A 291 3.77 -23.58 14.14
CA ALA A 291 4.48 -22.65 15.02
C ALA A 291 3.52 -21.61 15.62
N ALA A 292 2.54 -21.14 14.84
CA ALA A 292 1.45 -20.28 15.31
C ALA A 292 0.62 -20.99 16.39
N ARG A 293 0.21 -22.24 16.13
CA ARG A 293 -0.53 -23.09 17.06
C ARG A 293 0.23 -23.28 18.38
N ARG A 294 1.48 -23.78 18.35
CA ARG A 294 2.29 -24.01 19.56
C ARG A 294 2.52 -22.76 20.41
N ARG A 295 2.56 -21.56 19.81
CA ARG A 295 2.86 -20.32 20.53
C ARG A 295 1.61 -19.59 21.04
N ALA A 296 0.47 -19.70 20.36
CA ALA A 296 -0.82 -19.25 20.90
C ALA A 296 -1.16 -19.98 22.20
N TYR A 297 -0.97 -21.31 22.25
CA TYR A 297 -1.14 -22.09 23.49
C TYR A 297 -0.08 -21.77 24.55
N ALA A 298 1.14 -21.38 24.17
CA ALA A 298 2.18 -20.95 25.12
C ALA A 298 1.91 -19.56 25.74
N ALA A 299 1.12 -18.71 25.10
CA ALA A 299 0.66 -17.43 25.66
C ALA A 299 -0.49 -17.65 26.67
N VAL A 300 -1.42 -18.56 26.36
CA VAL A 300 -2.51 -18.95 27.27
C VAL A 300 -1.96 -19.59 28.55
N SER A 301 -0.87 -20.36 28.48
CA SER A 301 -0.26 -20.99 29.66
C SER A 301 0.49 -20.04 30.61
N ARG A 302 0.66 -18.76 30.23
CA ARG A 302 1.26 -17.71 31.08
C ARG A 302 0.23 -16.85 31.81
N ILE A 303 -1.05 -17.01 31.50
CA ILE A 303 -2.15 -16.34 32.20
C ILE A 303 -2.57 -17.25 33.36
N SER A 304 -2.01 -16.95 34.54
CA SER A 304 -2.39 -17.57 35.81
C SER A 304 -3.21 -16.57 36.61
N PHE A 305 -4.49 -16.86 36.86
CA PHE A 305 -5.28 -16.14 37.86
C PHE A 305 -5.22 -16.93 39.18
N ASP A 306 -4.85 -16.24 40.26
CA ASP A 306 -4.78 -16.85 41.59
C ASP A 306 -6.17 -17.32 42.01
N GLY A 307 -6.34 -18.62 42.30
CA GLY A 307 -7.61 -19.23 42.71
C GLY A 307 -8.39 -20.00 41.65
N ALA A 308 -7.89 -20.17 40.42
CA ALA A 308 -8.50 -21.05 39.41
C ALA A 308 -7.72 -22.37 39.25
N HIS A 309 -8.39 -23.51 39.46
CA HIS A 309 -7.81 -24.84 39.26
C HIS A 309 -7.92 -25.26 37.78
N TYR A 310 -6.78 -25.27 37.08
CA TYR A 310 -6.69 -25.78 35.71
C TYR A 310 -6.18 -27.23 35.74
N ARG A 311 -6.89 -28.14 35.04
CA ARG A 311 -6.51 -29.55 34.91
C ARG A 311 -5.28 -29.66 33.98
N ARG A 312 -4.25 -30.42 34.38
CA ARG A 312 -2.91 -30.44 33.74
C ARG A 312 -2.50 -31.83 33.21
N ASP A 313 -3.45 -32.74 33.07
CA ASP A 313 -3.20 -34.18 32.99
C ASP A 313 -3.69 -34.82 31.68
N ILE A 314 -3.38 -34.24 30.51
CA ILE A 314 -3.60 -34.89 29.20
C ILE A 314 -2.30 -34.94 28.35
N ALA A 315 -1.17 -35.28 28.98
CA ALA A 315 0.03 -35.73 28.27
C ALA A 315 1.01 -36.50 29.19
N ALA A 316 0.56 -37.64 29.72
CA ALA A 316 1.42 -38.84 29.75
C ALA A 316 0.86 -39.68 28.61
N THR A 317 1.51 -39.73 27.46
CA THR A 317 2.75 -40.47 27.14
C THR A 317 3.44 -39.87 25.93
#